data_AF-A0A838JKT7-F1
#
_entry.id   AF-A0A838JKT7-F1
#
_cell.length_a   1.000
_cell.length_b   1.000
_cell.length_c   1.000
_cell.angle_alpha   90.00
_cell.angle_beta   90.00
_cell.angle_gamma   90.00
#
_symmetry.space_group_name_H-M   'P 1'
#
loop_
_entity.id
_entity.type
_entity.pdbx_description
1 polymer ?
#
loop_
_entity_poly.entity_id
_entity_poly.type
_entity_poly.pdbx_seq_one_letter_code
_entity_poly.pdbx_strand_id
1 'polypeptide(L)' 'MRKLIIAASAAVVALGLVACEKSQVVTYKQGKYQGKTDNPPWENEQFKGDREAWDKALKVRNQAQNEYKRSN' A
#
# COMPACT_ATOMS: atom_id res chain seq x y z
N MET A 1 -1.38 55.56 16.77
CA MET A 1 -0.76 54.73 15.72
C MET A 1 -0.03 53.50 16.25
N ARG A 2 0.94 53.63 17.17
CA ARG A 2 1.69 52.47 17.74
C ARG A 2 0.82 51.35 18.34
N LYS A 3 -0.26 51.71 19.06
CA LYS A 3 -1.22 50.73 19.61
C LYS A 3 -2.01 49.97 18.54
N LEU A 4 -2.32 50.62 17.41
CA LEU A 4 -3.02 50.00 16.28
C LEU A 4 -2.11 49.04 15.51
N ILE A 5 -0.83 49.38 15.38
CA ILE A 5 0.18 48.50 14.75
C ILE A 5 0.38 47.24 15.58
N ILE A 6 0.45 47.36 16.92
CA ILE A 6 0.58 46.21 17.82
C ILE A 6 -0.66 45.31 17.78
N ALA A 7 -1.86 45.90 17.73
CA ALA A 7 -3.09 45.14 17.62
C ALA A 7 -3.18 44.38 16.28
N ALA A 8 -2.78 45.03 15.19
CA ALA A 8 -2.78 44.42 13.86
C ALA A 8 -1.78 43.26 13.74
N SER A 9 -0.56 43.41 14.28
CA SER A 9 0.44 42.35 14.25
C SER A 9 0.04 41.15 15.12
N ALA A 10 -0.57 41.38 16.29
CA ALA A 10 -1.09 40.30 17.13
C ALA A 10 -2.20 39.49 16.43
N ALA A 11 -3.08 40.17 15.69
CA ALA A 11 -4.14 39.51 14.93
C ALA A 11 -3.60 38.61 13.81
N VAL A 12 -2.57 39.07 13.08
CA VAL A 12 -1.94 38.27 12.01
C VAL A 12 -1.28 37.01 12.56
N VAL A 13 -0.59 37.10 13.70
CA VAL A 13 0.04 35.93 14.35
C VAL A 13 -1.02 34.94 14.83
N ALA A 14 -2.10 35.41 15.43
CA ALA A 14 -3.20 34.56 15.88
C ALA A 14 -3.86 33.80 14.73
N LEU A 15 -4.05 34.44 13.57
CA LEU A 15 -4.62 33.80 12.38
C LEU A 15 -3.68 32.77 11.73
N GLY A 16 -2.36 32.98 11.81
CA GLY A 16 -1.36 32.04 11.29
C GLY A 16 -1.31 30.70 12.04
N LEU A 17 -1.68 30.69 13.34
CA LEU A 17 -1.67 29.48 14.18
C LEU A 17 -2.82 28.51 13.88
N VAL A 18 -3.93 28.98 13.32
CA VAL A 18 -5.12 28.16 13.03
C VAL A 18 -5.01 27.43 11.68
N ALA A 19 -4.03 27.79 10.84
CA ALA A 19 -3.90 27.26 9.47
C ALA A 19 -3.13 25.92 9.38
N CYS A 20 -2.74 25.31 10.51
CA CYS A 20 -1.83 24.16 10.53
C CYS A 20 -2.48 22.86 11.05
N GLU A 21 -3.68 22.54 10.61
CA GLU A 21 -4.21 21.18 10.74
C GLU A 21 -4.73 20.68 9.40
N LYS A 22 -3.84 20.07 8.62
CA LYS A 22 -4.27 19.19 7.53
C LYS A 22 -4.55 17.82 8.14
N SER A 23 -5.74 17.28 7.88
CA SER A 23 -6.07 15.90 8.24
C SER A 23 -5.01 14.97 7.66
N GLN A 24 -4.16 14.44 8.54
CA GLN A 24 -3.12 13.47 8.20
C GLN A 24 -3.66 12.03 8.23
N VAL A 25 -4.98 11.89 8.36
CA VAL A 25 -5.65 10.60 8.38
C VAL A 25 -5.81 10.13 6.94
N VAL A 26 -5.06 9.08 6.60
CA VAL A 26 -5.28 8.29 5.39
C VAL A 26 -6.76 7.92 5.35
N THR A 27 -7.48 8.35 4.31
CA THR A 27 -8.90 8.03 4.14
C THR A 27 -9.05 6.51 3.95
N TYR A 28 -9.24 5.79 5.05
CA TYR A 28 -9.38 4.35 5.03
C TYR A 28 -10.72 3.97 4.39
N LYS A 29 -10.67 3.49 3.14
CA LYS A 29 -11.86 2.92 2.49
C LYS A 29 -12.05 1.50 3.02
N GLN A 30 -12.89 1.36 4.04
CA GLN A 30 -13.23 0.08 4.64
C GLN A 30 -13.68 -0.92 3.56
N GLY A 31 -13.10 -2.11 3.59
CA GLY A 31 -13.39 -3.19 2.62
C GLY A 31 -12.68 -3.07 1.27
N LYS A 32 -11.81 -2.07 1.06
CA LYS A 32 -10.97 -1.98 -0.14
C LYS A 32 -9.51 -2.09 0.22
N TYR A 33 -8.80 -3.01 -0.42
CA TYR A 33 -7.35 -3.07 -0.37
C TYR A 33 -6.75 -1.72 -0.81
N GLN A 34 -6.00 -1.07 0.06
CA GLN A 34 -5.38 0.25 -0.18
C GLN A 34 -3.89 0.14 -0.53
N GLY A 35 -3.35 -1.08 -0.63
CA GLY A 35 -1.96 -1.33 -1.02
C GLY A 35 -1.76 -1.34 -2.54
N LYS A 36 -0.51 -1.52 -2.98
CA LYS A 36 -0.18 -1.78 -4.38
C LYS A 36 -0.86 -3.09 -4.80
N THR A 37 -1.60 -3.09 -5.91
CA THR A 37 -2.20 -4.30 -6.48
C THR A 37 -1.19 -5.45 -6.52
N ASP A 38 -1.58 -6.59 -5.95
CA ASP A 38 -0.72 -7.77 -5.94
C ASP A 38 -0.64 -8.31 -7.37
N ASN A 39 0.58 -8.55 -7.85
CA ASN A 39 0.78 -9.21 -9.14
C ASN A 39 0.51 -10.71 -8.97
N PRO A 40 -0.23 -11.34 -9.90
CA PRO A 40 -0.35 -12.77 -9.96
C PRO A 40 1.00 -13.49 -9.97
N PRO A 41 1.12 -14.67 -9.35
CA PRO A 41 2.40 -15.36 -9.17
C PRO A 41 3.04 -15.85 -10.49
N TRP A 42 2.27 -15.95 -11.58
CA TRP A 42 2.77 -16.28 -12.92
C TRP A 42 3.30 -15.07 -13.71
N GLU A 43 3.17 -13.85 -13.20
CA GLU A 43 3.69 -12.63 -13.86
C GLU A 43 5.18 -12.36 -13.58
N ASN A 44 5.88 -13.28 -12.90
CA ASN A 44 7.31 -13.14 -12.63
C ASN A 44 8.16 -13.49 -13.88
N GLU A 45 9.48 -13.23 -13.80
CA GLU A 45 10.41 -13.50 -14.91
C GLU A 45 10.51 -14.98 -15.32
N GLN A 46 10.24 -15.89 -14.39
CA GLN A 46 10.32 -17.33 -14.62
C GLN A 46 9.16 -17.81 -15.52
N PHE A 47 7.95 -17.29 -15.31
CA PHE A 47 6.75 -17.72 -16.04
C PHE A 47 6.31 -16.72 -17.11
N LYS A 48 6.80 -15.47 -17.08
CA LYS A 48 6.55 -14.43 -18.10
C LYS A 48 5.06 -14.21 -18.42
N GLY A 49 4.19 -14.38 -17.44
CA GLY A 49 2.74 -14.28 -17.62
C GLY A 49 2.05 -15.59 -18.00
N ASP A 50 2.79 -16.69 -18.19
CA ASP A 50 2.22 -18.00 -18.52
C ASP A 50 1.65 -18.70 -17.28
N ARG A 51 0.33 -18.60 -17.14
CA ARG A 51 -0.42 -19.26 -16.07
C ARG A 51 -0.40 -20.78 -16.18
N GLU A 52 -0.44 -21.35 -17.38
CA GLU A 52 -0.49 -22.80 -17.55
C GLU A 52 0.83 -23.45 -17.15
N ALA A 53 1.95 -22.83 -17.53
CA ALA A 53 3.29 -23.25 -17.11
C ALA A 53 3.44 -23.18 -15.58
N TRP A 54 2.91 -22.12 -14.95
CA TRP A 54 2.88 -21.97 -13.50
C TRP A 54 2.03 -23.06 -12.81
N ASP A 55 0.82 -23.32 -13.30
CA ASP A 55 -0.08 -24.35 -12.78
C ASP A 55 0.54 -25.75 -12.89
N LYS A 56 1.22 -26.04 -14.01
CA LYS A 56 1.94 -27.30 -14.20
C LYS A 56 3.11 -27.43 -13.24
N ALA A 57 3.91 -26.37 -13.06
CA ALA A 57 5.03 -26.36 -12.12
C ALA A 57 4.56 -26.59 -10.66
N LEU A 58 3.42 -26.01 -10.28
CA LEU A 58 2.79 -26.26 -8.98
C LEU A 58 2.38 -27.72 -8.80
N LYS A 59 1.73 -28.32 -9.79
CA LYS A 59 1.34 -29.74 -9.73
C LYS A 59 2.55 -30.64 -9.55
N VAL A 60 3.63 -30.40 -10.30
CA VAL A 60 4.88 -31.14 -10.18
C VAL A 60 5.49 -30.97 -8.78
N ARG A 61 5.55 -29.74 -8.26
CA ARG A 61 6.04 -29.48 -6.90
C ARG A 61 5.25 -30.26 -5.85
N ASN A 62 3.92 -30.24 -5.95
CA ASN A 62 3.06 -30.95 -5.00
C ASN A 62 3.30 -32.46 -5.04
N GLN A 63 3.51 -33.04 -6.22
CA GLN A 63 3.85 -34.45 -6.35
C GLN A 63 5.25 -34.77 -5.78
N ALA A 64 6.22 -33.88 -5.97
CA ALA A 64 7.57 -34.05 -5.45
C ALA A 64 7.66 -33.95 -3.92
N GLN A 65 6.62 -33.43 -3.25
CA GLN A 65 6.48 -33.45 -1.79
C GLN A 65 5.66 -34.64 -1.27
N ASN A 66 5.02 -35.42 -2.14
CA ASN A 66 4.24 -36.57 -1.73
C ASN A 66 5.17 -37.74 -1.41
N GLU A 67 5.26 -38.13 -0.14
CA GLU A 67 6.14 -39.21 0.32
C GLU A 67 5.82 -40.56 -0.34
N TYR A 68 4.54 -40.88 -0.58
CA TYR A 68 4.15 -42.10 -1.30
C TYR A 68 4.72 -42.18 -2.72
N LYS A 69 4.97 -41.04 -3.36
CA LYS A 69 5.58 -40.94 -4.70
C LYS A 69 7.11 -40.92 -4.64
N ARG A 70 7.71 -40.64 -3.48
CA ARG A 70 9.17 -40.51 -3.30
C ARG A 70 9.82 -41.81 -2.82
N SER A 71 9.07 -42.65 -2.10
CA SER A 71 9.58 -43.88 -1.47
C SER A 71 9.29 -45.16 -2.27
N ASN A 72 8.68 -45.05 -3.45
CA ASN A 72 8.35 -46.16 -4.35
C ASN A 72 9.03 -45.97 -5.70
#